data_AF-A0A6I6ABQ3-F1
#
_entry.id   AF-A0A6I6ABQ3-F1
#
_cell.length_a   1.000
_cell.length_b   1.000
_cell.length_c   1.000
_cell.angle_alpha   90.00
_cell.angle_beta   90.00
_cell.angle_gamma   90.00
#
_symmetry.space_group_name_H-M   'P 1'
#
loop_
_entity.id
_entity.type
_entity.pdbx_description
1 polymer ?
#
loop_
_entity_poly.entity_id
_entity_poly.type
_entity_poly.pdbx_seq_one_letter_code
_entity_poly.pdbx_strand_id
1 'polypeptide(L)'
;MKLAEAAMQAELGDTKRGLFDPIGSEGTREPHGILLEYKDGFRATMLRIGSNGVRWNFACSIKGEPAPKATTFFPGPWGNRNLFRAFSHAIQYLFVNKEEPYPCERTLLMTGALDAAMHSCFEKGYAKIKTPELEFSYKPKDFNQFREMGKSWEVITAEMEPYKDFVVSDPAPKE
;
A
#
# COMPACT_ATOMS: atom_id res chain seq x y z
N MET A 1 -5.69 -18.52 -3.00
CA MET A 1 -4.81 -18.06 -4.09
C MET A 1 -5.53 -17.26 -5.17
N LYS A 2 -6.79 -17.60 -5.54
CA LYS A 2 -7.59 -16.87 -6.54
C LYS A 2 -7.57 -15.33 -6.46
N LEU A 3 -7.59 -14.74 -5.25
CA LEU A 3 -7.54 -13.27 -5.11
C LEU A 3 -6.17 -12.68 -5.48
N ALA A 4 -5.08 -13.34 -5.10
CA ALA A 4 -3.73 -12.87 -5.43
C ALA A 4 -3.48 -12.94 -6.95
N GLU A 5 -3.96 -14.01 -7.59
CA GLU A 5 -3.94 -14.15 -9.05
C GLU A 5 -4.76 -13.05 -9.72
N ALA A 6 -6.00 -12.80 -9.25
CA ALA A 6 -6.82 -11.72 -9.78
C ALA A 6 -6.18 -10.33 -9.62
N ALA A 7 -5.52 -10.07 -8.49
CA ALA A 7 -4.79 -8.83 -8.24
C ALA A 7 -3.63 -8.66 -9.23
N MET A 8 -2.84 -9.70 -9.48
CA MET A 8 -1.75 -9.65 -10.46
C MET A 8 -2.26 -9.55 -11.90
N GLN A 9 -3.37 -10.23 -12.22
CA GLN A 9 -4.01 -10.15 -13.53
C GLN A 9 -4.50 -8.73 -13.85
N ALA A 10 -5.01 -8.01 -12.85
CA ALA A 10 -5.47 -6.63 -13.01
C ALA A 10 -4.35 -5.65 -13.43
N GLU A 11 -3.10 -5.98 -13.13
CA GLU A 11 -1.93 -5.22 -13.57
C GLU A 11 -1.39 -5.73 -14.91
N LEU A 12 -1.20 -7.04 -15.02
CA LEU A 12 -0.43 -7.65 -16.11
C LEU A 12 -1.26 -7.91 -17.38
N GLY A 13 -2.57 -7.64 -17.33
CA GLY A 13 -3.49 -7.92 -18.44
C GLY A 13 -3.46 -9.40 -18.82
N ASP A 14 -3.48 -9.72 -20.11
CA ASP A 14 -3.57 -11.11 -20.61
C ASP A 14 -2.32 -11.98 -20.37
N THR A 15 -1.27 -11.43 -19.76
CA THR A 15 -0.02 -12.14 -19.49
C THR A 15 -0.21 -13.20 -18.40
N LYS A 16 -0.22 -14.48 -18.80
CA LYS A 16 -0.31 -15.62 -17.87
C LYS A 16 1.05 -15.95 -17.27
N ARG A 17 1.11 -16.05 -15.94
CA ARG A 17 2.29 -16.52 -15.18
C ARG A 17 1.87 -17.20 -13.88
N GLY A 18 2.76 -18.01 -13.32
CA GLY A 18 2.66 -18.46 -11.94
C GLY A 18 2.74 -17.27 -10.98
N LEU A 19 2.02 -17.36 -9.86
CA LEU A 19 1.89 -16.25 -8.90
C LEU A 19 3.24 -15.74 -8.39
N PHE A 20 4.22 -16.63 -8.24
CA PHE A 20 5.56 -16.35 -7.70
C PHE A 20 6.68 -16.41 -8.74
N ASP A 21 6.35 -16.50 -10.03
CA ASP A 21 7.34 -16.47 -11.10
C ASP A 21 8.07 -15.11 -11.13
N PRO A 22 9.27 -14.99 -11.70
CA PRO A 22 9.90 -13.68 -11.90
C PRO A 22 8.97 -12.74 -12.69
N ILE A 23 8.99 -11.44 -12.35
CA ILE A 23 8.21 -10.40 -13.07
C ILE A 23 9.20 -9.49 -13.80
N GLY A 24 9.29 -9.62 -15.12
CA GLY A 24 10.17 -8.77 -15.95
C GLY A 24 11.59 -8.68 -15.37
N SER A 25 12.10 -7.45 -15.24
CA SER A 25 13.43 -7.16 -14.67
C SER A 25 13.47 -7.15 -13.14
N GLU A 26 12.34 -7.33 -12.44
CA GLU A 26 12.28 -7.32 -10.98
C GLU A 26 12.95 -8.54 -10.33
N GLY A 27 13.18 -9.59 -11.12
CA GLY A 27 13.79 -10.83 -10.67
C GLY A 27 12.95 -11.60 -9.66
N THR A 28 13.61 -12.46 -8.88
CA THR A 28 12.99 -13.23 -7.80
C THR A 28 13.36 -12.65 -6.46
N ARG A 29 12.36 -12.59 -5.58
CA ARG A 29 12.59 -12.35 -4.15
C ARG A 29 11.73 -13.31 -3.37
N GLU A 30 12.24 -13.76 -2.22
CA GLU A 30 11.51 -14.61 -1.32
C GLU A 30 10.13 -13.99 -0.99
N PRO A 31 9.04 -14.68 -1.37
CA PRO A 31 7.70 -14.20 -1.09
C PRO A 31 7.45 -14.34 0.41
N HIS A 32 6.82 -13.33 0.98
CA HIS A 32 6.31 -13.38 2.35
C HIS A 32 4.96 -12.70 2.39
N GLY A 33 4.22 -12.94 3.47
CA GLY A 33 2.93 -12.32 3.63
C GLY A 33 2.43 -12.37 5.06
N ILE A 34 1.39 -11.58 5.29
CA ILE A 34 0.69 -11.48 6.56
C ILE A 34 -0.74 -11.96 6.34
N LEU A 35 -1.19 -12.89 7.18
CA LEU A 35 -2.58 -13.36 7.22
C LEU A 35 -3.29 -12.67 8.38
N LEU A 36 -4.44 -12.06 8.11
CA LEU A 36 -5.23 -11.34 9.11
C LEU A 36 -6.66 -11.90 9.15
N GLU A 37 -7.18 -12.04 10.35
CA GLU A 37 -8.58 -12.36 10.64
C GLU A 37 -9.12 -11.27 11.56
N TYR A 38 -10.11 -10.52 11.07
CA TYR A 38 -10.78 -9.46 11.81
C TYR A 38 -11.85 -10.06 12.72
N LYS A 39 -12.24 -9.31 13.75
CA LYS A 39 -13.24 -9.73 14.75
C LYS A 39 -14.58 -10.14 14.14
N ASP A 40 -14.97 -9.51 13.04
CA ASP A 40 -16.21 -9.80 12.30
C ASP A 40 -16.10 -11.01 11.36
N GLY A 41 -14.95 -11.69 11.34
CA GLY A 41 -14.66 -12.82 10.47
C GLY A 41 -14.15 -12.43 9.09
N PHE A 42 -13.99 -11.13 8.78
CA PHE A 42 -13.34 -10.70 7.55
C PHE A 42 -11.88 -11.18 7.54
N ARG A 43 -11.42 -11.70 6.41
CA ARG A 43 -10.06 -12.23 6.26
C ARG A 43 -9.31 -11.42 5.23
N ALA A 44 -8.10 -11.00 5.57
CA ALA A 44 -7.23 -10.27 4.66
C ALA A 44 -5.88 -10.97 4.52
N THR A 45 -5.21 -10.69 3.41
CA THR A 45 -3.87 -11.17 3.15
C THR A 45 -3.08 -10.07 2.48
N MET A 46 -1.91 -9.76 3.04
CA MET A 46 -0.91 -8.92 2.39
C MET A 46 0.19 -9.84 1.85
N LEU A 47 0.48 -9.78 0.55
CA LEU A 47 1.53 -10.59 -0.07
C LEU A 47 2.56 -9.70 -0.73
N ARG A 48 3.82 -10.02 -0.51
CA ARG A 48 4.89 -9.55 -1.38
C ARG A 48 5.01 -10.50 -2.57
N ILE A 49 4.82 -9.96 -3.77
CA ILE A 49 5.11 -10.63 -5.02
C ILE A 49 6.09 -9.74 -5.77
N GLY A 50 7.19 -10.31 -6.28
CA GLY A 50 8.27 -9.56 -6.94
C GLY A 50 9.05 -8.61 -6.01
N SER A 51 9.71 -7.61 -6.60
CA SER A 51 10.62 -6.71 -5.88
C SER A 51 10.32 -5.22 -6.06
N ASN A 52 9.34 -4.86 -6.89
CA ASN A 52 8.97 -3.48 -7.17
C ASN A 52 8.22 -2.81 -6.00
N GLY A 53 8.81 -1.73 -5.46
CA GLY A 53 8.27 -0.96 -4.33
C GLY A 53 7.19 0.08 -4.69
N VAL A 54 6.85 0.23 -5.97
CA VAL A 54 5.79 1.13 -6.45
C VAL A 54 4.58 0.39 -7.01
N ARG A 55 4.64 -0.95 -7.14
CA ARG A 55 3.50 -1.78 -7.52
C ARG A 55 2.61 -2.04 -6.32
N TRP A 56 1.33 -1.72 -6.47
CA TRP A 56 0.30 -2.08 -5.51
C TRP A 56 -0.90 -2.64 -6.27
N ASN A 57 -1.31 -3.86 -5.92
CA ASN A 57 -2.49 -4.50 -6.48
C ASN A 57 -3.44 -4.88 -5.34
N PHE A 58 -4.73 -4.83 -5.61
CA PHE A 58 -5.77 -5.21 -4.66
C PHE A 58 -6.79 -6.11 -5.33
N ALA A 59 -7.26 -7.10 -4.60
CA ALA A 59 -8.44 -7.87 -4.98
C ALA A 59 -9.26 -8.26 -3.76
N CYS A 60 -10.57 -8.37 -3.95
CA CYS A 60 -11.49 -8.83 -2.93
C CYS A 60 -12.59 -9.72 -3.51
N SER A 61 -13.14 -10.58 -2.66
CA SER A 61 -14.38 -11.30 -2.93
C SER A 61 -15.54 -10.60 -2.26
N ILE A 62 -16.63 -10.35 -2.98
CA ILE A 62 -17.84 -9.75 -2.44
C ILE A 62 -18.91 -10.83 -2.32
N LYS A 63 -19.61 -10.86 -1.19
CA LYS A 63 -20.69 -11.84 -0.96
C LYS A 63 -21.76 -11.69 -2.03
N GLY A 64 -22.08 -12.80 -2.71
CA GLY A 64 -23.07 -12.83 -3.79
C GLY A 64 -22.49 -12.51 -5.17
N GLU A 65 -21.25 -12.07 -5.28
CA GLU A 65 -20.57 -11.89 -6.55
C GLU A 65 -19.70 -13.12 -6.88
N PRO A 66 -19.87 -13.76 -8.05
CA PRO A 66 -19.14 -14.98 -8.40
C PRO A 66 -17.66 -14.71 -8.75
N ALA A 67 -17.36 -13.51 -9.27
CA ALA A 67 -16.03 -13.09 -9.67
C ALA A 67 -15.42 -12.14 -8.64
N PRO A 68 -14.10 -12.22 -8.37
CA PRO A 68 -13.43 -11.23 -7.54
C PRO A 68 -13.38 -9.87 -8.22
N LYS A 69 -13.44 -8.79 -7.44
CA LYS A 69 -13.05 -7.46 -7.91
C LYS A 69 -11.55 -7.32 -7.73
N ALA A 70 -10.88 -6.75 -8.72
CA ALA A 70 -9.44 -6.50 -8.67
C ALA A 70 -9.12 -5.16 -9.32
N THR A 71 -8.06 -4.52 -8.83
CA THR A 71 -7.53 -3.28 -9.40
C THR A 71 -6.04 -3.21 -9.13
N THR A 72 -5.32 -2.54 -10.02
CA THR A 72 -3.97 -2.06 -9.76
C THR A 72 -4.04 -0.58 -9.39
N PHE A 73 -3.13 -0.11 -8.54
CA PHE A 73 -3.00 1.30 -8.22
C PHE A 73 -1.91 1.92 -9.09
N PHE A 74 -2.27 2.97 -9.81
CA PHE A 74 -1.32 3.80 -10.51
C PHE A 74 -0.96 5.00 -9.62
N PRO A 75 0.25 5.04 -8.99
CA PRO A 75 0.65 6.16 -8.14
C PRO A 75 0.88 7.45 -8.94
N GLY A 76 0.97 7.33 -10.25
CA GLY A 76 1.11 8.42 -11.20
C GLY A 76 2.39 8.34 -12.03
N PRO A 77 2.59 9.30 -12.94
CA PRO A 77 3.61 9.25 -13.98
C PRO A 77 5.05 9.27 -13.44
N TRP A 78 5.28 9.87 -12.26
CA TRP A 78 6.59 9.92 -11.59
C TRP A 78 6.64 9.03 -10.34
N GLY A 79 5.99 7.86 -10.39
CA GLY A 79 5.98 6.87 -9.32
C GLY A 79 5.41 7.40 -8.00
N ASN A 80 6.06 7.09 -6.88
CA ASN A 80 5.58 7.43 -5.53
C ASN A 80 5.56 8.94 -5.22
N ARG A 81 6.00 9.82 -6.12
CA ARG A 81 6.02 11.27 -5.85
C ARG A 81 4.64 11.83 -5.49
N ASN A 82 3.58 11.41 -6.18
CA ASN A 82 2.23 11.91 -5.86
C ASN A 82 1.69 11.39 -4.53
N LEU A 83 2.14 10.19 -4.12
CA LEU A 83 1.83 9.66 -2.78
C LEU A 83 2.40 10.59 -1.70
N PHE A 84 3.65 11.00 -1.83
CA PHE A 84 4.29 11.93 -0.88
C PHE A 84 3.67 13.33 -0.91
N ARG A 85 3.25 13.83 -2.07
CA ARG A 85 2.52 15.11 -2.17
C ARG A 85 1.24 15.11 -1.33
N ALA A 86 0.48 14.01 -1.34
CA ALA A 86 -0.73 13.90 -0.53
C ALA A 86 -0.41 13.94 0.98
N PHE A 87 0.68 13.31 1.41
CA PHE A 87 1.13 13.38 2.80
C PHE A 87 1.60 14.78 3.20
N SER A 88 2.36 15.46 2.36
CA SER A 88 2.77 16.85 2.62
C SER A 88 1.55 17.77 2.75
N HIS A 89 0.54 17.61 1.89
CA HIS A 89 -0.70 18.38 1.97
C HIS A 89 -1.48 18.07 3.27
N ALA A 90 -1.59 16.80 3.66
CA ALA A 90 -2.25 16.41 4.90
C ALA A 90 -1.53 16.99 6.16
N ILE A 91 -0.20 17.02 6.15
CA ILE A 91 0.60 17.64 7.22
C ILE A 91 0.34 19.14 7.29
N GLN A 92 0.35 19.84 6.15
CA GLN A 92 0.04 21.27 6.10
C GLN A 92 -1.38 21.55 6.62
N TYR A 93 -2.36 20.74 6.21
CA TYR A 93 -3.74 20.86 6.66
C TYR A 93 -3.86 20.76 8.18
N LEU A 94 -3.14 19.82 8.80
CA LEU A 94 -3.08 19.70 10.25
C LEU A 94 -2.58 20.99 10.90
N PHE A 95 -1.49 21.58 10.41
CA PHE A 95 -0.94 22.80 11.01
C PHE A 95 -1.85 24.02 10.84
N VAL A 96 -2.46 24.18 9.67
CA VAL A 96 -3.32 25.33 9.35
C VAL A 96 -4.65 25.25 10.09
N ASN A 97 -5.31 24.09 10.05
CA ASN A 97 -6.66 23.93 10.57
C ASN A 97 -6.70 23.38 12.00
N LYS A 98 -5.57 22.88 12.52
CA LYS A 98 -5.46 22.19 13.81
C LYS A 98 -6.41 21.00 13.92
N GLU A 99 -6.67 20.35 12.79
CA GLU A 99 -7.54 19.18 12.67
C GLU A 99 -6.76 18.01 12.07
N GLU A 100 -6.92 16.83 12.68
CA GLU A 100 -6.32 15.59 12.18
C GLU A 100 -6.91 15.18 10.81
N PRO A 101 -6.09 15.04 9.76
CA PRO A 101 -6.57 14.69 8.42
C PRO A 101 -7.02 13.22 8.31
N TYR A 102 -6.60 12.37 9.25
CA TYR A 102 -7.04 10.99 9.41
C TYR A 102 -7.02 10.62 10.91
N PRO A 103 -7.89 9.71 11.36
CA PRO A 103 -7.99 9.32 12.76
C PRO A 103 -6.70 8.66 13.27
N CYS A 104 -6.20 9.08 14.43
CA CYS A 104 -5.01 8.50 15.05
C CYS A 104 -5.18 7.00 15.39
N GLU A 105 -6.41 6.57 15.66
CA GLU A 105 -6.77 5.17 15.92
C GLU A 105 -6.45 4.26 14.73
N ARG A 106 -6.53 4.77 13.49
CA ARG A 106 -6.10 4.02 12.30
C ARG A 106 -4.62 3.70 12.34
N THR A 107 -3.79 4.65 12.79
CA THR A 107 -2.35 4.45 12.96
C THR A 107 -2.09 3.40 14.04
N LEU A 108 -2.75 3.51 15.20
CA LEU A 108 -2.62 2.54 16.27
C LEU A 108 -3.01 1.13 15.81
N LEU A 109 -4.13 0.99 15.09
CA LEU A 109 -4.62 -0.30 14.61
C LEU A 109 -3.63 -0.93 13.62
N MET A 110 -3.14 -0.16 12.65
CA MET A 110 -2.20 -0.68 11.64
C MET A 110 -0.84 -1.02 12.24
N THR A 111 -0.31 -0.19 13.14
CA THR A 111 0.95 -0.44 13.82
C THR A 111 0.86 -1.67 14.72
N GLY A 112 -0.20 -1.80 15.51
CA GLY A 112 -0.39 -2.97 16.36
C GLY A 112 -0.60 -4.27 15.57
N ALA A 113 -1.33 -4.23 14.46
CA ALA A 113 -1.49 -5.39 13.59
C ALA A 113 -0.15 -5.83 12.97
N LEU A 114 0.70 -4.88 12.58
CA LEU A 114 2.04 -5.16 12.08
C LEU A 114 2.94 -5.72 13.18
N ASP A 115 2.92 -5.14 14.38
CA ASP A 115 3.68 -5.63 15.54
C ASP A 115 3.34 -7.10 15.86
N ALA A 116 2.05 -7.42 15.94
CA ALA A 116 1.59 -8.80 16.13
C ALA A 116 2.05 -9.73 14.98
N ALA A 117 2.04 -9.26 13.73
CA ALA A 117 2.53 -10.04 12.60
C ALA A 117 4.05 -10.30 12.68
N MET A 118 4.83 -9.32 13.15
CA MET A 118 6.27 -9.48 13.34
C MET A 118 6.60 -10.47 14.47
N HIS A 119 5.89 -10.39 15.60
CA HIS A 119 6.00 -11.39 16.66
C HIS A 119 5.60 -12.79 16.16
N SER A 120 4.50 -12.89 15.42
CA SER A 120 4.07 -14.15 14.79
C SER A 120 5.15 -14.75 13.89
N CYS A 121 5.80 -13.91 13.08
CA CYS A 121 6.88 -14.33 12.19
C CYS A 121 8.15 -14.78 12.95
N PHE A 122 8.44 -14.17 14.10
CA PHE A 122 9.59 -14.53 14.92
C PHE A 122 9.40 -15.88 15.64
N GLU A 123 8.17 -16.19 16.04
CA GLU A 123 7.83 -17.46 16.67
C GLU A 123 8.03 -18.64 15.71
N LYS A 124 8.62 -19.74 16.21
CA LYS A 124 8.99 -20.94 15.42
C LYS A 124 7.75 -21.70 14.94
N GLY A 125 7.05 -21.17 13.95
CA GLY A 125 5.86 -21.77 13.34
C GLY A 125 4.79 -20.79 12.86
N TYR A 126 5.04 -19.48 12.79
CA TYR A 126 4.05 -18.49 12.33
C TYR A 126 2.73 -18.56 13.12
N ALA A 127 2.86 -18.54 14.45
CA ALA A 127 1.74 -18.79 15.36
C ALA A 127 0.67 -17.70 15.24
N LYS A 128 -0.62 -18.08 15.32
CA LYS A 128 -1.72 -17.11 15.37
C LYS A 128 -1.64 -16.32 16.68
N ILE A 129 -1.41 -15.01 16.57
CA ILE A 129 -1.41 -14.10 17.71
C ILE A 129 -2.78 -13.43 17.82
N LYS A 130 -3.38 -13.47 19.01
CA LYS A 130 -4.61 -12.73 19.32
C LYS A 130 -4.22 -11.30 19.71
N THR A 131 -5.02 -10.34 19.28
CA THR A 131 -4.79 -8.91 19.55
C THR A 131 -5.99 -8.28 20.26
N PRO A 132 -6.35 -8.70 21.49
CA PRO A 132 -7.48 -8.13 22.24
C PRO A 132 -7.33 -6.62 22.50
N GLU A 133 -6.10 -6.10 22.57
CA GLU A 133 -5.79 -4.69 22.68
C GLU A 133 -6.16 -3.87 21.43
N LEU A 134 -6.37 -4.53 20.29
CA LEU A 134 -6.82 -3.92 19.04
C LEU A 134 -8.34 -4.01 18.84
N GLU A 135 -9.09 -4.38 19.87
CA GLU A 135 -10.54 -4.51 19.83
C GLU A 135 -11.26 -3.16 19.93
N PHE A 136 -10.97 -2.27 18.99
CA PHE A 136 -11.61 -0.96 18.86
C PHE A 136 -11.96 -0.65 17.40
N SER A 137 -12.84 0.32 17.21
CA SER A 137 -13.23 0.82 15.89
C SER A 137 -12.88 2.29 15.74
N TYR A 138 -12.69 2.74 14.52
CA TYR A 138 -12.52 4.16 14.20
C TYR A 138 -13.44 4.55 13.04
N LYS A 139 -13.81 5.83 12.96
CA LYS A 139 -14.58 6.36 11.84
C LYS A 139 -13.60 6.90 10.78
N PRO A 140 -13.57 6.33 9.56
CA PRO A 140 -12.71 6.88 8.51
C PRO A 140 -13.15 8.30 8.14
N LYS A 141 -12.18 9.16 7.84
CA LYS A 141 -12.40 10.48 7.23
C LYS A 141 -12.18 10.40 5.73
N ASP A 142 -12.88 11.26 4.98
CA ASP A 142 -12.61 11.38 3.54
C ASP A 142 -11.22 12.02 3.33
N PHE A 143 -10.32 11.25 2.72
CA PHE A 143 -8.96 11.65 2.44
C PHE A 143 -8.78 12.17 1.01
N ASN A 144 -9.84 12.20 0.19
CA ASN A 144 -9.75 12.55 -1.23
C ASN A 144 -9.22 13.96 -1.47
N GLN A 145 -9.52 14.92 -0.58
CA GLN A 145 -9.03 16.30 -0.71
C GLN A 145 -7.50 16.41 -0.75
N PHE A 146 -6.77 15.42 -0.20
CA PHE A 146 -5.32 15.40 -0.20
C PHE A 146 -4.73 14.65 -1.40
N ARG A 147 -5.53 13.84 -2.08
CA ARG A 147 -5.07 13.00 -3.18
C ARG A 147 -5.15 13.74 -4.50
N GLU A 148 -4.11 13.57 -5.32
CA GLU A 148 -4.18 13.91 -6.73
C GLU A 148 -5.08 12.89 -7.45
N MET A 149 -6.01 13.38 -8.27
CA MET A 149 -6.98 12.56 -9.01
C MET A 149 -6.70 12.55 -10.52
N GLY A 150 -5.51 13.00 -10.93
CA GLY A 150 -5.01 12.91 -12.29
C GLY A 150 -4.91 14.25 -13.03
N LYS A 151 -5.37 15.35 -12.44
CA LYS A 151 -5.29 16.68 -13.08
C LYS A 151 -3.86 17.09 -13.33
N SER A 152 -2.95 16.86 -12.37
CA SER A 152 -1.54 17.15 -12.63
C SER A 152 -0.91 16.22 -13.66
N TRP A 153 -1.52 15.08 -14.01
CA TRP A 153 -0.99 14.14 -15.01
C TRP A 153 -1.28 14.59 -16.45
N GLU A 154 -2.20 15.53 -16.64
CA GLU A 154 -2.40 16.23 -17.92
C GLU A 154 -1.20 17.13 -18.26
N VAL A 155 -0.41 17.51 -17.23
CA VAL A 155 0.75 18.40 -17.37
C VAL A 155 2.06 17.67 -17.11
N ILE A 156 2.08 16.75 -16.14
CA ILE A 156 3.23 15.95 -15.72
C ILE A 156 3.06 14.55 -16.32
N THR A 157 3.81 14.21 -17.37
CA THR A 157 3.69 12.91 -18.03
C THR A 157 4.85 11.97 -17.67
N ALA A 158 4.70 10.68 -18.00
CA ALA A 158 5.73 9.67 -17.70
C ALA A 158 7.00 9.88 -18.54
N GLU A 159 6.88 10.52 -19.70
CA GLU A 159 7.96 10.81 -20.64
C GLU A 159 8.74 12.08 -20.25
N MET A 160 8.19 12.90 -19.35
CA MET A 160 8.88 14.09 -18.88
C MET A 160 10.04 13.70 -17.97
N GLU A 161 11.22 14.21 -18.29
CA GLU A 161 12.38 14.14 -17.43
C GLU A 161 12.06 14.78 -16.07
N PRO A 162 12.23 14.04 -14.95
CA PRO A 162 12.09 14.60 -13.62
C PRO A 162 13.03 15.80 -13.46
N TYR A 163 12.54 16.84 -12.78
CA TYR A 163 13.34 18.04 -12.52
C TYR A 163 14.64 17.67 -11.77
N LYS A 164 15.80 18.06 -12.32
CA LYS A 164 17.13 17.56 -11.93
C LYS A 164 17.69 18.16 -10.63
N ASP A 165 17.01 19.11 -10.00
CA ASP A 165 17.59 19.87 -8.87
C ASP A 165 17.37 19.25 -7.49
N PHE A 166 16.91 18.00 -7.40
CA PHE A 166 17.02 17.28 -6.13
C PHE A 166 18.47 16.91 -5.93
N VAL A 167 19.07 17.41 -4.83
CA VAL A 167 20.47 17.15 -4.50
C VAL A 167 20.68 15.63 -4.49
N VAL A 168 21.54 15.13 -5.36
CA VAL A 168 21.81 13.69 -5.55
C VAL A 168 22.44 13.07 -4.29
N SER A 169 22.98 13.92 -3.42
CA SER A 169 23.55 13.59 -2.12
C SER A 169 23.40 14.79 -1.19
N ASP A 170 23.16 14.58 0.10
CA ASP A 170 23.16 15.68 1.08
C ASP A 170 24.47 16.49 0.95
N PRO A 171 24.41 17.84 0.92
CA PRO A 171 25.62 18.64 0.95
C PRO A 171 26.38 18.35 2.25
N ALA A 172 27.71 18.25 2.15
CA ALA A 172 28.54 18.09 3.34
C ALA A 172 28.25 19.24 4.34
N PRO A 173 28.33 18.98 5.67
CA PRO A 173 28.20 20.03 6.67
C PRO A 173 29.15 21.17 6.32
N LYS A 174 28.66 22.42 6.35
CA LYS A 174 29.55 23.57 6.26
C LYS A 174 30.30 23.66 7.58
N GLU A 175 31.64 23.65 7.51
CA GLU A 175 32.54 23.94 8.63
C GLU A 175 32.33 25.34 9.19
#